data_AF-A0A5C7RE10-F1
#
_entry.id   AF-A0A5C7RE10-F1
#
_cell.length_a   1.000
_cell.length_b   1.000
_cell.length_c   1.000
_cell.angle_alpha   90.00
_cell.angle_beta   90.00
_cell.angle_gamma   90.00
#
_symmetry.space_group_name_H-M   'P 1'
#
loop_
_entity.id
_entity.type
_entity.pdbx_description
1 polymer ?
#
loop_
_entity_poly.entity_id
_entity_poly.type
_entity_poly.pdbx_seq_one_letter_code
_entity_poly.pdbx_strand_id
1 'polypeptide(L)'
;MKKLLLITACLPLPVLAAELDTVYFYSPAAAARSVSEDASLAKAHGNRLTPPDTSLVEPTSSETKPQAGAASLMTKRAFGKFSVPYTSKRVSAPSTQAVDSSSNAYLSATLPYSAIGKLDFQAFGSGSFCSASIILKSVIVTAAHCMQDYGAGAERFDSYVFRPASYKGSSPYGEWLPVAAVWPNTWSKGTDIGEGSAVDNDLAVMIVGKNAQGQFISDVVGGHLTYGWNNYGFLKSKKTGNLWTAAVSTLGYPGLLDNGEILQRSDGPTYLTTISEAHQIYQGSNFTGGSSGGPWIVNFGYENPTFSSGAGTGQKALANVVIGVTSWGSSDPNQPKDNFASQFTQNPRYPKADYGGFGAGNIAALLNTICSKKPAGSTQTFKQLGYCDQ
;
A
#
# COMPACT_ATOMS: atom_id res chain seq x y z
N MET A 1 38.40 -36.45 43.79
CA MET A 1 38.12 -36.11 42.38
C MET A 1 37.58 -34.68 42.32
N LYS A 2 38.44 -33.70 42.01
CA LYS A 2 38.05 -32.28 41.87
C LYS A 2 37.43 -32.08 40.49
N LYS A 3 36.14 -31.79 40.42
CA LYS A 3 35.44 -31.45 39.17
C LYS A 3 35.85 -30.04 38.74
N LEU A 4 36.57 -29.96 37.63
CA LEU A 4 36.89 -28.73 36.93
C LEU A 4 35.66 -28.33 36.10
N LEU A 5 34.99 -27.24 36.48
CA LEU A 5 33.92 -26.64 35.68
C LEU A 5 34.56 -25.88 34.51
N LEU A 6 34.34 -26.34 33.27
CA LEU A 6 34.58 -25.53 32.09
C LEU A 6 33.49 -24.47 31.98
N ILE A 7 33.88 -23.20 32.08
CA ILE A 7 33.03 -22.07 31.72
C ILE A 7 33.20 -21.86 30.21
N THR A 8 32.21 -22.26 29.42
CA THR A 8 32.12 -21.92 28.01
C THR A 8 31.68 -20.47 27.90
N ALA A 9 32.62 -19.57 27.57
CA ALA A 9 32.32 -18.17 27.29
C ALA A 9 31.48 -18.09 26.00
N CYS A 10 30.19 -17.78 26.15
CA CYS A 10 29.32 -17.45 25.04
C CYS A 10 29.68 -16.03 24.59
N LEU A 11 30.45 -15.91 23.50
CA LEU A 11 30.71 -14.62 22.86
C LEU A 11 29.38 -14.11 22.27
N PRO A 12 28.95 -12.87 22.58
CA PRO A 12 27.77 -12.31 21.95
C PRO A 12 28.06 -12.11 20.46
N LEU A 13 27.20 -12.66 19.60
CA LEU A 13 27.13 -12.32 18.19
C LEU A 13 27.09 -10.79 18.05
N PRO A 14 27.87 -10.18 17.15
CA PRO A 14 27.76 -8.76 16.90
C PRO A 14 26.35 -8.49 16.38
N VAL A 15 25.58 -7.71 17.13
CA VAL A 15 24.37 -7.06 16.61
C VAL A 15 24.86 -6.15 15.48
N LEU A 16 24.79 -6.63 14.24
CA LEU A 16 24.92 -5.75 13.08
C LEU A 16 23.90 -4.63 13.30
N ALA A 17 24.37 -3.38 13.35
CA ALA A 17 23.49 -2.22 13.38
C ALA A 17 22.47 -2.39 12.25
N ALA A 18 21.19 -2.44 12.60
CA ALA A 18 20.13 -2.55 11.60
C ALA A 18 20.29 -1.40 10.61
N GLU A 19 20.62 -1.73 9.38
CA GLU A 19 20.91 -0.75 8.35
C GLU A 19 19.63 0.00 8.01
N LEU A 20 19.61 1.29 8.33
CA LEU A 20 18.45 2.15 8.19
C LEU A 20 18.03 2.27 6.73
N ASP A 21 16.74 2.41 6.49
CA ASP A 21 16.22 2.67 5.15
C ASP A 21 16.64 4.07 4.68
N THR A 22 17.03 4.16 3.41
CA THR A 22 17.55 5.40 2.83
C THR A 22 16.39 6.26 2.34
N VAL A 23 16.34 7.52 2.79
CA VAL A 23 15.38 8.50 2.28
C VAL A 23 16.00 9.23 1.10
N TYR A 24 15.30 9.20 -0.03
CA TYR A 24 15.71 9.85 -1.26
C TYR A 24 14.90 11.14 -1.44
N PHE A 25 15.59 12.26 -1.66
CA PHE A 25 14.96 13.56 -1.89
C PHE A 25 14.92 13.86 -3.39
N TYR A 26 13.80 14.41 -3.85
CA TYR A 26 13.62 14.84 -5.23
C TYR A 26 13.76 16.36 -5.32
N SER A 27 14.46 16.83 -6.35
CA SER A 27 14.62 18.26 -6.62
C SER A 27 13.39 18.80 -7.38
N PRO A 28 12.84 19.96 -7.01
CA PRO A 28 11.68 20.55 -7.69
C PRO A 28 11.84 20.74 -9.20
N ALA A 29 13.07 20.97 -9.68
CA ALA A 29 13.37 21.24 -11.09
C ALA A 29 13.46 19.99 -11.99
N ALA A 30 13.69 18.81 -11.42
CA ALA A 30 13.85 17.56 -12.17
C ALA A 30 12.50 16.90 -12.52
N ALA A 31 11.46 17.19 -11.73
CA ALA A 31 10.16 16.51 -11.81
C ALA A 31 9.17 17.14 -12.82
N ALA A 32 9.44 18.35 -13.30
CA ALA A 32 8.51 19.10 -14.17
C ALA A 32 8.76 18.95 -15.68
N ARG A 33 9.88 18.34 -16.12
CA ARG A 33 10.39 18.52 -17.49
C ARG A 33 10.23 17.34 -18.46
N SER A 34 9.76 16.17 -18.03
CA SER A 34 9.88 14.94 -18.85
C SER A 34 8.64 14.03 -18.94
N VAL A 35 7.57 14.27 -18.17
CA VAL A 35 6.41 13.34 -18.16
C VAL A 35 5.25 13.83 -19.04
N SER A 36 5.12 15.14 -19.28
CA SER A 36 3.98 15.67 -20.03
C SER A 36 4.02 15.38 -21.54
N GLU A 37 5.20 15.21 -22.15
CA GLU A 37 5.30 14.86 -23.57
C GLU A 37 5.17 13.34 -23.84
N ASP A 38 5.30 12.48 -22.82
CA ASP A 38 5.42 11.02 -22.96
C ASP A 38 4.35 10.21 -22.20
N ALA A 39 3.47 10.88 -21.41
CA ALA A 39 2.45 10.20 -20.59
C ALA A 39 1.46 9.36 -21.42
N SER A 40 1.19 9.73 -22.68
CA SER A 40 0.35 8.94 -23.59
C SER A 40 1.05 7.68 -24.15
N LEU A 41 2.38 7.59 -24.01
CA LEU A 41 3.20 6.45 -24.43
C LEU A 41 3.70 5.62 -23.22
N ALA A 42 3.44 6.09 -22.00
CA ALA A 42 3.86 5.41 -20.79
C ALA A 42 3.26 4.01 -20.70
N LYS A 43 4.10 3.01 -20.41
CA LYS A 43 3.69 1.60 -20.35
C LYS A 43 3.40 1.17 -18.93
N ALA A 44 2.47 0.24 -18.80
CA ALA A 44 2.14 -0.34 -17.52
C ALA A 44 3.37 -1.09 -16.97
N HIS A 45 3.87 -0.65 -15.81
CA HIS A 45 5.05 -1.23 -15.19
C HIS A 45 4.67 -2.49 -14.40
N GLY A 46 5.48 -3.53 -14.51
CA GLY A 46 5.30 -4.78 -13.77
C GLY A 46 6.55 -5.16 -13.03
N ASN A 47 6.39 -5.88 -11.92
CA ASN A 47 7.50 -6.47 -11.20
C ASN A 47 8.26 -7.45 -12.11
N ARG A 48 9.57 -7.27 -12.23
CA ARG A 48 10.44 -8.07 -13.12
C ARG A 48 10.92 -9.36 -12.48
N LEU A 49 10.70 -9.55 -11.18
CA LEU A 49 10.99 -10.81 -10.52
C LEU A 49 10.09 -11.91 -11.06
N THR A 50 10.66 -13.09 -11.29
CA THR A 50 9.89 -14.26 -11.70
C THR A 50 8.92 -14.67 -10.59
N PRO A 51 7.62 -14.84 -10.86
CA PRO A 51 6.70 -15.37 -9.87
C PRO A 51 7.11 -16.77 -9.39
N PRO A 52 7.04 -17.06 -8.07
CA PRO A 52 7.22 -18.42 -7.58
C PRO A 52 6.08 -19.33 -8.05
N ASP A 53 6.27 -20.64 -7.94
CA ASP A 53 5.20 -21.61 -8.21
C ASP A 53 4.08 -21.48 -7.15
N THR A 54 2.88 -21.13 -7.60
CA THR A 54 1.70 -20.95 -6.74
C THR A 54 0.77 -22.16 -6.70
N SER A 55 1.09 -23.25 -7.39
CA SER A 55 0.22 -24.42 -7.52
C SER A 55 -0.15 -25.10 -6.19
N LEU A 56 0.68 -24.91 -5.16
CA LEU A 56 0.50 -25.43 -3.80
C LEU A 56 0.20 -24.33 -2.77
N VAL A 57 -0.03 -23.09 -3.20
CA VAL A 57 -0.33 -21.99 -2.27
C VAL A 57 -1.71 -22.19 -1.67
N GLU A 58 -1.76 -22.26 -0.35
CA GLU A 58 -2.99 -22.33 0.43
C GLU A 58 -3.11 -21.12 1.37
N PRO A 59 -4.33 -20.71 1.76
CA PRO A 59 -4.52 -19.74 2.81
C PRO A 59 -3.91 -20.21 4.13
N THR A 60 -3.31 -19.30 4.88
CA THR A 60 -2.81 -19.59 6.22
C THR A 60 -3.95 -20.09 7.12
N SER A 61 -3.77 -21.29 7.67
CA SER A 61 -4.70 -21.94 8.60
C SER A 61 -4.20 -21.94 10.05
N SER A 62 -2.96 -21.53 10.32
CA SER A 62 -2.36 -21.52 11.66
C SER A 62 -2.75 -20.27 12.49
N GLU A 63 -2.74 -20.40 13.81
CA GLU A 63 -2.92 -19.26 14.73
C GLU A 63 -1.62 -18.48 14.87
N THR A 64 -1.41 -17.45 14.05
CA THR A 64 -0.57 -16.33 14.48
C THR A 64 -1.45 -15.39 15.30
N LYS A 65 -1.06 -15.08 16.54
CA LYS A 65 -1.72 -14.07 17.38
C LYS A 65 -0.97 -12.74 17.28
N PRO A 66 -1.06 -11.96 16.20
CA PRO A 66 -0.69 -10.57 16.31
C PRO A 66 -1.83 -9.83 17.04
N GLN A 67 -1.48 -8.98 18.02
CA GLN A 67 -2.44 -8.07 18.64
C GLN A 67 -2.84 -7.00 17.63
N ALA A 68 -3.92 -7.25 16.89
CA ALA A 68 -4.55 -6.22 16.10
C ALA A 68 -5.28 -5.23 17.06
N GLY A 69 -4.93 -3.94 17.13
CA GLY A 69 -5.57 -2.97 18.06
C GLY A 69 -6.97 -2.44 17.69
N ALA A 70 -7.97 -2.53 18.60
CA ALA A 70 -9.12 -1.61 18.84
C ALA A 70 -10.15 -2.20 19.84
N ALA A 71 -10.69 -1.36 20.75
CA ALA A 71 -11.60 -1.72 21.87
C ALA A 71 -13.08 -1.96 21.48
N SER A 72 -13.86 -2.59 22.37
CA SER A 72 -15.16 -3.25 22.12
C SER A 72 -16.43 -2.49 22.53
N LEU A 73 -17.54 -2.78 21.83
CA LEU A 73 -18.88 -3.22 22.36
C LEU A 73 -19.61 -3.99 21.21
N MET A 74 -20.53 -4.92 21.49
CA MET A 74 -21.21 -5.75 20.46
C MET A 74 -22.66 -6.14 20.69
N THR A 75 -23.39 -6.21 19.57
CA THR A 75 -24.67 -6.90 19.35
C THR A 75 -24.66 -7.60 17.97
N LYS A 76 -25.75 -8.29 17.60
CA LYS A 76 -25.83 -9.42 16.64
C LYS A 76 -25.52 -9.16 15.14
N ARG A 77 -25.06 -7.97 14.70
CA ARG A 77 -24.79 -7.65 13.26
C ARG A 77 -23.73 -6.55 13.03
N ALA A 78 -22.46 -6.83 13.30
CA ALA A 78 -21.38 -5.84 13.19
C ALA A 78 -20.24 -6.35 12.28
N PHE A 79 -19.53 -5.44 11.59
CA PHE A 79 -18.45 -5.80 10.65
C PHE A 79 -17.36 -6.61 11.36
N GLY A 80 -16.77 -7.58 10.64
CA GLY A 80 -15.51 -8.23 11.04
C GLY A 80 -15.53 -9.02 12.35
N LYS A 81 -16.69 -9.15 13.00
CA LYS A 81 -16.84 -9.88 14.28
C LYS A 81 -17.68 -11.14 14.19
N PHE A 82 -18.34 -11.37 13.06
CA PHE A 82 -19.18 -12.54 12.85
C PHE A 82 -18.60 -13.38 11.72
N SER A 83 -18.30 -14.63 12.02
CA SER A 83 -18.02 -15.78 11.13
C SER A 83 -17.46 -15.55 9.71
N VAL A 84 -18.11 -14.75 8.86
CA VAL A 84 -17.66 -14.45 7.50
C VAL A 84 -17.45 -12.93 7.40
N PRO A 85 -16.27 -12.43 6.99
CA PRO A 85 -16.04 -10.99 6.79
C PRO A 85 -16.95 -10.44 5.69
N TYR A 86 -17.40 -9.20 5.83
CA TYR A 86 -18.25 -8.53 4.84
C TYR A 86 -18.13 -7.03 5.03
N THR A 87 -18.06 -6.21 3.97
CA THR A 87 -18.20 -4.75 4.06
C THR A 87 -19.62 -4.34 3.68
N SER A 88 -20.21 -3.36 4.37
CA SER A 88 -21.46 -2.73 3.97
C SER A 88 -21.37 -1.22 4.12
N LYS A 89 -21.63 -0.50 3.01
CA LYS A 89 -21.57 0.95 2.91
C LYS A 89 -22.77 1.45 2.11
N ARG A 90 -23.15 2.70 2.32
CA ARG A 90 -24.17 3.34 1.49
C ARG A 90 -23.60 3.54 0.08
N VAL A 91 -24.43 3.31 -0.93
CA VAL A 91 -24.11 3.65 -2.32
C VAL A 91 -24.29 5.16 -2.46
N SER A 92 -23.24 5.89 -2.10
CA SER A 92 -23.21 7.34 -2.03
C SER A 92 -21.77 7.83 -2.16
N ALA A 93 -21.59 9.05 -2.65
CA ALA A 93 -20.31 9.71 -2.76
C ALA A 93 -20.44 11.17 -2.29
N PRO A 94 -19.35 11.79 -1.79
CA PRO A 94 -19.34 13.24 -1.59
C PRO A 94 -19.49 13.94 -2.93
N SER A 95 -20.01 15.18 -2.92
CA SER A 95 -19.96 16.02 -4.12
C SER A 95 -18.53 16.46 -4.41
N THR A 96 -18.17 16.55 -5.70
CA THR A 96 -16.91 17.13 -6.16
C THR A 96 -17.17 18.25 -7.16
N GLN A 97 -16.29 19.25 -7.19
CA GLN A 97 -16.29 20.31 -8.21
C GLN A 97 -15.15 20.14 -9.22
N ALA A 98 -14.30 19.13 -9.05
CA ALA A 98 -13.18 18.86 -9.95
C ALA A 98 -13.64 18.31 -11.31
N VAL A 99 -14.84 17.74 -11.36
CA VAL A 99 -15.44 17.12 -12.54
C VAL A 99 -16.93 17.44 -12.55
N ASP A 100 -17.50 17.68 -13.74
CA ASP A 100 -18.95 17.86 -13.91
C ASP A 100 -19.74 16.61 -13.47
N SER A 101 -20.87 16.81 -12.80
CA SER A 101 -21.73 15.72 -12.29
C SER A 101 -22.27 14.74 -13.35
N SER A 102 -22.29 15.15 -14.62
CA SER A 102 -22.68 14.33 -15.76
C SER A 102 -21.52 13.54 -16.39
N SER A 103 -20.28 13.80 -15.99
CA SER A 103 -19.10 13.15 -16.54
C SER A 103 -18.92 11.73 -16.01
N ASN A 104 -18.45 10.82 -16.88
CA ASN A 104 -18.07 9.47 -16.47
C ASN A 104 -16.89 9.43 -15.49
N ALA A 105 -16.08 10.50 -15.42
CA ALA A 105 -14.99 10.62 -14.44
C ALA A 105 -15.47 11.00 -13.03
N TYR A 106 -16.75 11.37 -12.87
CA TYR A 106 -17.27 11.95 -11.63
C TYR A 106 -17.04 11.03 -10.43
N LEU A 107 -17.36 9.73 -10.55
CA LEU A 107 -17.17 8.79 -9.44
C LEU A 107 -15.69 8.65 -9.04
N SER A 108 -14.77 8.55 -10.01
CA SER A 108 -13.33 8.50 -9.75
C SER A 108 -12.84 9.76 -9.04
N ALA A 109 -13.48 10.90 -9.29
CA ALA A 109 -13.20 12.17 -8.65
C ALA A 109 -13.95 12.38 -7.31
N THR A 110 -14.41 11.31 -6.64
CA THR A 110 -15.03 11.41 -5.31
C THR A 110 -14.33 10.51 -4.30
N LEU A 111 -14.22 10.94 -3.04
CA LEU A 111 -13.64 10.11 -1.98
C LEU A 111 -14.54 8.87 -1.73
N PRO A 112 -13.99 7.65 -1.58
CA PRO A 112 -12.57 7.33 -1.45
C PRO A 112 -11.78 7.14 -2.75
N TYR A 113 -12.41 7.09 -3.92
CA TYR A 113 -11.72 6.87 -5.21
C TYR A 113 -10.70 7.96 -5.55
N SER A 114 -11.00 9.21 -5.20
CA SER A 114 -10.13 10.36 -5.45
C SER A 114 -8.78 10.27 -4.74
N ALA A 115 -8.65 9.43 -3.71
CA ALA A 115 -7.39 9.19 -3.02
C ALA A 115 -6.48 8.15 -3.72
N ILE A 116 -6.95 7.50 -4.79
CA ILE A 116 -6.16 6.57 -5.61
C ILE A 116 -5.80 7.27 -6.94
N GLY A 117 -4.56 7.08 -7.38
CA GLY A 117 -4.07 7.72 -8.59
C GLY A 117 -3.06 6.88 -9.36
N LYS A 118 -2.81 7.32 -10.58
CA LYS A 118 -1.73 6.80 -11.43
C LYS A 118 -0.42 7.43 -10.99
N LEU A 119 0.64 6.64 -10.88
CA LEU A 119 1.99 7.09 -10.57
C LEU A 119 2.86 6.85 -11.79
N ASP A 120 3.11 7.91 -12.56
CA ASP A 120 3.93 7.88 -13.76
C ASP A 120 5.38 8.23 -13.43
N PHE A 121 6.35 7.60 -14.12
CA PHE A 121 7.78 7.76 -13.90
C PHE A 121 8.58 7.35 -15.13
N GLN A 122 9.88 7.66 -15.15
CA GLN A 122 10.80 7.20 -16.19
C GLN A 122 11.59 5.98 -15.69
N ALA A 123 11.47 4.87 -16.44
CA ALA A 123 12.21 3.64 -16.18
C ALA A 123 12.87 3.15 -17.46
N PHE A 124 14.17 2.85 -17.38
CA PHE A 124 14.97 2.35 -18.51
C PHE A 124 14.90 3.25 -19.75
N GLY A 125 14.81 4.57 -19.54
CA GLY A 125 14.70 5.56 -20.61
C GLY A 125 13.33 5.62 -21.30
N SER A 126 12.28 5.07 -20.67
CA SER A 126 10.91 5.10 -21.19
C SER A 126 9.88 5.44 -20.12
N GLY A 127 8.82 6.16 -20.52
CA GLY A 127 7.65 6.38 -19.66
C GLY A 127 7.05 5.07 -19.17
N SER A 128 6.82 4.99 -17.86
CA SER A 128 6.24 3.84 -17.18
C SER A 128 5.24 4.32 -16.14
N PHE A 129 4.30 3.45 -15.75
CA PHE A 129 3.36 3.79 -14.70
C PHE A 129 3.02 2.62 -13.77
N CYS A 130 2.77 2.98 -12.52
CA CYS A 130 2.19 2.16 -11.47
C CYS A 130 0.91 2.84 -10.95
N SER A 131 0.36 2.29 -9.88
CA SER A 131 -0.69 2.87 -9.06
C SER A 131 -0.13 3.28 -7.69
N ALA A 132 -0.80 4.24 -7.05
CA ALA A 132 -0.50 4.62 -5.68
C ALA A 132 -1.75 5.16 -5.00
N SER A 133 -1.71 5.28 -3.67
CA SER A 133 -2.82 5.86 -2.91
C SER A 133 -2.35 6.76 -1.78
N ILE A 134 -3.12 7.82 -1.50
CA ILE A 134 -2.86 8.77 -0.43
C ILE A 134 -3.31 8.15 0.89
N ILE A 135 -2.39 8.00 1.84
CA ILE A 135 -2.62 7.32 3.13
C ILE A 135 -2.46 8.22 4.37
N LEU A 136 -1.96 9.44 4.17
CA LEU A 136 -1.85 10.52 5.17
C LEU A 136 -2.05 11.86 4.47
N LYS A 137 -1.95 12.97 5.21
CA LYS A 137 -2.13 14.34 4.69
C LYS A 137 -1.47 14.61 3.33
N SER A 138 -0.22 14.22 3.15
CA SER A 138 0.51 14.37 1.89
C SER A 138 1.54 13.26 1.68
N VAL A 139 1.13 12.02 2.00
CA VAL A 139 1.94 10.81 1.81
C VAL A 139 1.17 9.81 0.97
N ILE A 140 1.83 9.27 -0.05
CA ILE A 140 1.32 8.16 -0.85
C ILE A 140 2.09 6.88 -0.56
N VAL A 141 1.41 5.74 -0.71
CA VAL A 141 2.01 4.40 -0.69
C VAL A 141 1.92 3.76 -2.07
N THR A 142 2.97 3.03 -2.45
CA THR A 142 3.08 2.26 -3.70
C THR A 142 4.00 1.05 -3.48
N ALA A 143 4.37 0.31 -4.52
CA ALA A 143 5.28 -0.84 -4.44
C ALA A 143 6.75 -0.40 -4.54
N ALA A 144 7.67 -1.17 -3.95
CA ALA A 144 9.11 -0.89 -4.04
C ALA A 144 9.65 -1.12 -5.45
N HIS A 145 9.10 -2.10 -6.20
CA HIS A 145 9.48 -2.31 -7.59
C HIS A 145 9.07 -1.16 -8.51
N CYS A 146 8.11 -0.31 -8.10
CA CYS A 146 7.82 0.93 -8.83
C CYS A 146 8.90 2.00 -8.60
N MET A 147 9.80 1.82 -7.63
CA MET A 147 10.90 2.73 -7.32
C MET A 147 12.21 2.33 -7.99
N GLN A 148 12.46 1.02 -8.07
CA GLN A 148 13.74 0.43 -8.43
C GLN A 148 13.60 -1.09 -8.67
N ASP A 149 14.38 -1.67 -9.58
CA ASP A 149 14.52 -3.13 -9.73
C ASP A 149 15.12 -3.77 -8.47
N TYR A 150 14.62 -4.94 -8.07
CA TYR A 150 15.12 -5.67 -6.90
C TYR A 150 16.63 -5.94 -7.01
N GLY A 151 17.40 -5.58 -5.98
CA GLY A 151 18.85 -5.76 -5.98
C GLY A 151 19.65 -4.75 -6.81
N ALA A 152 19.04 -3.70 -7.36
CA ALA A 152 19.73 -2.73 -8.20
C ALA A 152 20.62 -1.71 -7.44
N GLY A 153 20.79 -1.88 -6.12
CA GLY A 153 21.69 -1.07 -5.31
C GLY A 153 21.29 0.41 -5.27
N ALA A 154 22.06 1.28 -5.93
CA ALA A 154 21.80 2.72 -5.97
C ALA A 154 20.97 3.16 -7.20
N GLU A 155 20.79 2.30 -8.21
CA GLU A 155 20.08 2.64 -9.45
C GLU A 155 18.57 2.68 -9.22
N ARG A 156 17.92 3.81 -9.52
CA ARG A 156 16.49 4.01 -9.23
C ARG A 156 15.80 4.70 -10.40
N PHE A 157 14.49 4.51 -10.49
CA PHE A 157 13.67 5.28 -11.42
C PHE A 157 13.48 6.71 -10.92
N ASP A 158 13.11 7.61 -11.82
CA ASP A 158 12.97 9.03 -11.54
C ASP A 158 11.77 9.68 -12.25
N SER A 159 11.71 11.01 -12.23
CA SER A 159 10.70 11.79 -12.96
C SER A 159 9.26 11.42 -12.56
N TYR A 160 9.00 11.26 -11.27
CA TYR A 160 7.68 10.83 -10.78
C TYR A 160 6.62 11.94 -10.86
N VAL A 161 5.42 11.57 -11.29
CA VAL A 161 4.20 12.39 -11.23
C VAL A 161 3.05 11.52 -10.72
N PHE A 162 2.38 11.96 -9.65
CA PHE A 162 1.18 11.32 -9.13
C PHE A 162 -0.07 12.08 -9.59
N ARG A 163 -1.03 11.35 -10.19
CA ARG A 163 -2.30 11.86 -10.74
C ARG A 163 -3.49 11.22 -10.02
N PRO A 164 -3.95 11.78 -8.88
CA PRO A 164 -5.14 11.30 -8.20
C PRO A 164 -6.38 11.44 -9.08
N ALA A 165 -7.27 10.45 -9.02
CA ALA A 165 -8.49 10.36 -9.84
C ALA A 165 -8.25 10.41 -11.36
N SER A 166 -7.07 9.99 -11.85
CA SER A 166 -6.76 9.95 -13.27
C SER A 166 -7.86 9.23 -14.06
N TYR A 167 -8.29 9.83 -15.18
CA TYR A 167 -9.35 9.27 -16.01
C TYR A 167 -9.12 9.63 -17.47
N LYS A 168 -8.80 8.65 -18.32
CA LYS A 168 -8.57 8.84 -19.77
C LYS A 168 -7.61 9.99 -20.07
N GLY A 169 -6.48 10.01 -19.36
CA GLY A 169 -5.45 11.05 -19.48
C GLY A 169 -5.76 12.38 -18.79
N SER A 170 -6.98 12.57 -18.29
CA SER A 170 -7.30 13.74 -17.46
C SER A 170 -6.78 13.57 -16.03
N SER A 171 -6.38 14.69 -15.42
CA SER A 171 -5.94 14.78 -14.02
C SER A 171 -6.88 15.74 -13.26
N PRO A 172 -8.06 15.29 -12.80
CA PRO A 172 -9.08 16.18 -12.21
C PRO A 172 -8.58 17.03 -11.05
N TYR A 173 -7.64 16.49 -10.27
CA TYR A 173 -7.04 17.16 -9.13
C TYR A 173 -5.60 17.62 -9.39
N GLY A 174 -5.22 17.71 -10.66
CA GLY A 174 -3.89 18.14 -11.09
C GLY A 174 -2.81 17.06 -10.92
N GLU A 175 -1.59 17.48 -11.18
CA GLU A 175 -0.38 16.65 -11.14
C GLU A 175 0.45 16.99 -9.91
N TRP A 176 0.92 15.97 -9.21
CA TRP A 176 1.58 16.14 -7.93
C TRP A 176 2.96 15.49 -7.94
N LEU A 177 3.96 16.28 -7.56
CA LEU A 177 5.36 15.87 -7.60
C LEU A 177 5.83 15.43 -6.21
N PRO A 178 6.50 14.26 -6.08
CA PRO A 178 7.08 13.85 -4.82
C PRO A 178 8.30 14.71 -4.47
N VAL A 179 8.53 14.88 -3.17
CA VAL A 179 9.67 15.62 -2.61
C VAL A 179 10.61 14.70 -1.83
N ALA A 180 10.12 13.55 -1.37
CA ALA A 180 10.93 12.50 -0.78
C ALA A 180 10.28 11.12 -0.98
N ALA A 181 11.08 10.06 -1.00
CA ALA A 181 10.61 8.67 -0.96
C ALA A 181 11.52 7.80 -0.08
N VAL A 182 10.97 6.70 0.43
CA VAL A 182 11.70 5.64 1.12
C VAL A 182 11.07 4.29 0.82
N TRP A 183 11.93 3.29 0.70
CA TRP A 183 11.58 1.88 0.57
C TRP A 183 12.66 1.05 1.30
N PRO A 184 12.40 -0.24 1.57
CA PRO A 184 13.32 -1.10 2.32
C PRO A 184 14.70 -1.19 1.66
N ASN A 185 15.76 -1.01 2.45
CA ASN A 185 17.12 -1.21 1.96
C ASN A 185 17.38 -2.69 1.56
N THR A 186 16.64 -3.64 2.15
CA THR A 186 16.67 -5.06 1.74
C THR A 186 16.19 -5.26 0.31
N TRP A 187 15.20 -4.48 -0.15
CA TRP A 187 14.78 -4.47 -1.55
C TRP A 187 15.91 -4.02 -2.47
N SER A 188 16.53 -2.88 -2.16
CA SER A 188 17.66 -2.35 -2.94
C SER A 188 18.85 -3.31 -3.00
N LYS A 189 19.07 -4.11 -1.95
CA LYS A 189 20.15 -5.09 -1.88
C LYS A 189 19.81 -6.45 -2.46
N GLY A 190 18.53 -6.71 -2.73
CA GLY A 190 18.07 -8.01 -3.17
C GLY A 190 18.13 -9.07 -2.05
N THR A 191 18.03 -8.65 -0.79
CA THR A 191 18.16 -9.51 0.40
C THR A 191 16.90 -9.52 1.26
N ASP A 192 15.75 -9.15 0.69
CA ASP A 192 14.48 -9.25 1.37
C ASP A 192 14.06 -10.73 1.53
N ILE A 193 13.25 -11.00 2.55
CA ILE A 193 12.75 -12.36 2.80
C ILE A 193 11.71 -12.67 1.72
N GLY A 194 11.83 -13.85 1.12
CA GLY A 194 10.91 -14.31 0.09
C GLY A 194 11.59 -15.08 -1.03
N GLU A 195 10.81 -15.35 -2.07
CA GLU A 195 11.27 -16.04 -3.28
C GLU A 195 10.60 -15.45 -4.52
N GLY A 196 11.41 -15.19 -5.55
CA GLY A 196 10.91 -14.59 -6.78
C GLY A 196 10.21 -13.27 -6.49
N SER A 197 9.03 -13.05 -7.07
CA SER A 197 8.23 -11.84 -6.80
C SER A 197 7.54 -11.83 -5.43
N ALA A 198 7.46 -12.96 -4.74
CA ALA A 198 6.85 -13.05 -3.41
C ALA A 198 7.85 -12.67 -2.33
N VAL A 199 8.05 -11.36 -2.16
CA VAL A 199 8.91 -10.81 -1.10
C VAL A 199 8.10 -10.00 -0.08
N ASP A 200 8.61 -9.99 1.14
CA ASP A 200 7.88 -9.51 2.32
C ASP A 200 7.71 -7.98 2.32
N ASN A 201 8.63 -7.26 1.68
CA ASN A 201 8.63 -5.80 1.68
C ASN A 201 8.71 -5.15 0.29
N ASP A 202 7.88 -5.56 -0.66
CA ASP A 202 7.64 -4.80 -1.91
C ASP A 202 6.69 -3.61 -1.67
N LEU A 203 7.13 -2.64 -0.87
CA LEU A 203 6.37 -1.44 -0.56
C LEU A 203 7.28 -0.21 -0.45
N ALA A 204 6.75 0.95 -0.83
CA ALA A 204 7.41 2.24 -0.77
C ALA A 204 6.42 3.34 -0.33
N VAL A 205 6.93 4.37 0.34
CA VAL A 205 6.15 5.57 0.66
C VAL A 205 6.83 6.82 0.12
N MET A 206 6.03 7.78 -0.35
CA MET A 206 6.52 9.05 -0.88
C MET A 206 5.81 10.22 -0.23
N ILE A 207 6.54 11.26 0.15
CA ILE A 207 5.96 12.56 0.49
C ILE A 207 5.70 13.30 -0.81
N VAL A 208 4.48 13.79 -0.98
CA VAL A 208 4.06 14.61 -2.10
C VAL A 208 4.10 16.08 -1.71
N GLY A 209 4.67 16.92 -2.58
CA GLY A 209 4.76 18.37 -2.38
C GLY A 209 3.39 19.05 -2.33
N LYS A 210 3.34 20.26 -1.80
CA LYS A 210 2.15 21.12 -1.88
C LYS A 210 1.94 21.62 -3.32
N ASN A 211 0.70 21.90 -3.69
CA ASN A 211 0.42 22.56 -4.96
C ASN A 211 0.88 24.04 -4.94
N ALA A 212 0.72 24.74 -6.07
CA ALA A 212 1.11 26.15 -6.21
C ALA A 212 0.37 27.09 -5.23
N GLN A 213 -0.80 26.68 -4.73
CA GLN A 213 -1.60 27.40 -3.73
C GLN A 213 -1.21 27.05 -2.28
N GLY A 214 -0.18 26.22 -2.08
CA GLY A 214 0.29 25.82 -0.74
C GLY A 214 -0.59 24.79 -0.03
N GLN A 215 -1.50 24.12 -0.76
CA GLN A 215 -2.41 23.12 -0.24
C GLN A 215 -1.78 21.72 -0.26
N PHE A 216 -2.16 20.89 0.73
CA PHE A 216 -1.81 19.48 0.71
C PHE A 216 -2.75 18.71 -0.22
N ILE A 217 -2.26 17.60 -0.78
CA ILE A 217 -3.02 16.79 -1.74
C ILE A 217 -4.33 16.27 -1.15
N SER A 218 -4.34 15.82 0.10
CA SER A 218 -5.57 15.33 0.75
C SER A 218 -6.64 16.42 0.90
N ASP A 219 -6.26 17.69 1.09
CA ASP A 219 -7.21 18.80 1.14
C ASP A 219 -7.89 19.03 -0.21
N VAL A 220 -7.17 18.77 -1.29
CA VAL A 220 -7.64 18.99 -2.66
C VAL A 220 -8.53 17.84 -3.13
N VAL A 221 -8.16 16.59 -2.85
CA VAL A 221 -8.91 15.40 -3.28
C VAL A 221 -10.10 15.06 -2.36
N GLY A 222 -10.25 15.79 -1.25
CA GLY A 222 -11.35 15.63 -0.29
C GLY A 222 -11.06 14.66 0.88
N GLY A 223 -9.83 14.15 1.00
CA GLY A 223 -9.39 13.31 2.11
C GLY A 223 -8.22 12.39 1.75
N HIS A 224 -7.89 11.46 2.63
CA HIS A 224 -6.95 10.38 2.35
C HIS A 224 -7.53 9.05 2.87
N LEU A 225 -6.98 7.94 2.39
CA LEU A 225 -7.21 6.63 2.99
C LEU A 225 -6.45 6.55 4.32
N THR A 226 -6.76 5.58 5.16
CA THR A 226 -5.92 5.21 6.31
C THR A 226 -5.19 3.90 6.00
N TYR A 227 -4.31 3.45 6.88
CA TYR A 227 -3.67 2.14 6.76
C TYR A 227 -3.84 1.32 8.04
N GLY A 228 -3.66 0.01 7.91
CA GLY A 228 -3.75 -0.96 9.00
C GLY A 228 -2.70 -2.03 8.81
N TRP A 229 -2.27 -2.62 9.91
CA TRP A 229 -1.20 -3.63 9.93
C TRP A 229 -1.64 -4.86 10.70
N ASN A 230 -0.85 -5.94 10.63
CA ASN A 230 -1.00 -7.13 11.46
C ASN A 230 -2.42 -7.76 11.35
N ASN A 231 -2.76 -8.21 10.14
CA ASN A 231 -4.02 -8.89 9.84
C ASN A 231 -5.28 -8.01 10.06
N TYR A 232 -5.17 -6.68 9.98
CA TYR A 232 -6.33 -5.79 10.11
C TYR A 232 -7.45 -6.21 9.16
N GLY A 233 -8.65 -6.45 9.71
CA GLY A 233 -9.83 -6.84 8.93
C GLY A 233 -9.94 -8.33 8.61
N PHE A 234 -8.90 -9.13 8.85
CA PHE A 234 -8.96 -10.58 8.70
C PHE A 234 -9.53 -11.23 9.96
N LEU A 235 -10.36 -12.24 9.76
CA LEU A 235 -10.81 -13.14 10.81
C LEU A 235 -10.80 -14.59 10.34
N LYS A 236 -10.77 -15.49 11.32
CA LYS A 236 -10.82 -16.93 11.14
C LYS A 236 -12.10 -17.49 11.76
N SER A 237 -12.84 -18.32 11.05
CA SER A 237 -13.99 -19.02 11.64
C SER A 237 -14.29 -20.35 10.97
N LYS A 238 -15.07 -21.19 11.66
CA LYS A 238 -15.57 -22.45 11.10
C LYS A 238 -16.39 -22.27 9.81
N LYS A 239 -17.05 -21.12 9.61
CA LYS A 239 -17.82 -20.86 8.37
C LYS A 239 -16.95 -20.55 7.16
N THR A 240 -15.69 -20.15 7.38
CA THR A 240 -14.70 -19.89 6.34
C THR A 240 -13.66 -21.00 6.28
N GLY A 241 -14.01 -22.22 6.73
CA GLY A 241 -13.07 -23.35 6.74
C GLY A 241 -11.89 -23.18 7.70
N ASN A 242 -12.00 -22.30 8.70
CA ASN A 242 -10.89 -21.88 9.56
C ASN A 242 -9.72 -21.26 8.77
N LEU A 243 -10.02 -20.56 7.68
CA LEU A 243 -9.04 -19.79 6.92
C LEU A 243 -9.07 -18.33 7.37
N TRP A 244 -7.90 -17.69 7.43
CA TRP A 244 -7.83 -16.24 7.61
C TRP A 244 -8.34 -15.54 6.36
N THR A 245 -9.46 -14.83 6.48
CA THR A 245 -10.07 -14.14 5.34
C THR A 245 -10.61 -12.77 5.70
N ALA A 246 -10.63 -11.88 4.72
CA ALA A 246 -11.22 -10.54 4.76
C ALA A 246 -12.05 -10.28 3.49
N ALA A 247 -12.96 -9.32 3.55
CA ALA A 247 -13.64 -8.77 2.38
C ALA A 247 -12.90 -7.48 1.97
N VAL A 248 -12.18 -7.52 0.86
CA VAL A 248 -11.27 -6.47 0.43
C VAL A 248 -11.69 -5.95 -0.94
N SER A 249 -11.54 -4.63 -1.12
CA SER A 249 -11.58 -3.97 -2.41
C SER A 249 -10.16 -3.64 -2.83
N THR A 250 -9.74 -4.16 -3.97
CA THR A 250 -8.44 -3.89 -4.59
C THR A 250 -8.63 -2.89 -5.73
N LEU A 251 -7.85 -1.81 -5.73
CA LEU A 251 -7.95 -0.76 -6.74
C LEU A 251 -6.61 -0.46 -7.40
N GLY A 252 -6.65 -0.05 -8.66
CA GLY A 252 -5.45 0.33 -9.41
C GLY A 252 -5.74 0.60 -10.89
N TYR A 253 -4.69 0.87 -11.66
CA TYR A 253 -4.72 1.15 -13.10
C TYR A 253 -4.02 0.02 -13.87
N PRO A 254 -4.57 -1.21 -13.93
CA PRO A 254 -3.96 -2.31 -14.68
C PRO A 254 -3.98 -2.02 -16.19
N GLY A 255 -2.84 -2.24 -16.85
CA GLY A 255 -2.70 -2.06 -18.30
C GLY A 255 -3.59 -2.99 -19.13
N LEU A 256 -3.97 -4.17 -18.60
CA LEU A 256 -4.90 -5.07 -19.30
C LEU A 256 -6.31 -4.48 -19.45
N LEU A 257 -6.74 -3.61 -18.52
CA LEU A 257 -8.10 -3.08 -18.49
C LEU A 257 -8.08 -1.59 -18.84
N ASP A 258 -8.77 -1.22 -19.91
CA ASP A 258 -8.83 0.16 -20.40
C ASP A 258 -7.42 0.80 -20.54
N ASN A 259 -6.39 0.01 -20.88
CA ASN A 259 -5.00 0.45 -21.01
C ASN A 259 -4.42 1.16 -19.76
N GLY A 260 -4.99 0.93 -18.56
CA GLY A 260 -4.60 1.67 -17.35
C GLY A 260 -4.97 3.16 -17.41
N GLU A 261 -5.99 3.52 -18.19
CA GLU A 261 -6.52 4.89 -18.28
C GLU A 261 -7.62 5.19 -17.26
N ILE A 262 -8.26 4.15 -16.73
CA ILE A 262 -9.38 4.27 -15.80
C ILE A 262 -9.06 3.46 -14.54
N LEU A 263 -9.38 4.03 -13.38
CA LEU A 263 -9.29 3.33 -12.11
C LEU A 263 -10.21 2.11 -12.12
N GLN A 264 -9.63 0.94 -11.91
CA GLN A 264 -10.34 -0.33 -11.82
C GLN A 264 -10.50 -0.73 -10.36
N ARG A 265 -11.56 -1.51 -10.09
CA ARG A 265 -11.84 -2.12 -8.79
C ARG A 265 -12.11 -3.60 -8.97
N SER A 266 -11.49 -4.43 -8.15
CA SER A 266 -11.80 -5.85 -7.98
C SER A 266 -12.15 -6.12 -6.53
N ASP A 267 -13.22 -6.87 -6.29
CA ASP A 267 -13.67 -7.24 -4.95
C ASP A 267 -13.61 -8.76 -4.80
N GLY A 268 -13.17 -9.25 -3.64
CA GLY A 268 -13.17 -10.68 -3.40
C GLY A 268 -13.02 -11.07 -1.94
N PRO A 269 -13.24 -12.36 -1.65
CA PRO A 269 -12.65 -12.95 -0.46
C PRO A 269 -11.13 -12.92 -0.64
N THR A 270 -10.48 -12.42 0.37
CA THR A 270 -9.03 -12.24 0.40
C THR A 270 -8.45 -13.10 1.49
N TYR A 271 -7.27 -13.65 1.25
CA TYR A 271 -6.64 -14.62 2.13
C TYR A 271 -5.23 -14.19 2.50
N LEU A 272 -4.82 -14.51 3.73
CA LEU A 272 -3.41 -14.45 4.11
C LEU A 272 -2.70 -15.71 3.62
N THR A 273 -1.46 -15.58 3.19
CA THR A 273 -0.58 -16.72 2.93
C THR A 273 0.88 -16.36 3.24
N THR A 274 1.75 -17.36 3.28
CA THR A 274 3.19 -17.17 3.46
C THR A 274 3.91 -17.99 2.39
N ILE A 275 4.75 -17.33 1.60
CA ILE A 275 5.53 -17.95 0.53
C ILE A 275 6.99 -17.70 0.83
N SER A 276 7.75 -18.76 1.09
CA SER A 276 9.18 -18.67 1.43
C SER A 276 9.45 -17.62 2.51
N GLU A 277 8.69 -17.71 3.62
CA GLU A 277 8.67 -16.80 4.78
C GLU A 277 8.12 -15.38 4.54
N ALA A 278 7.89 -14.98 3.30
CA ALA A 278 7.26 -13.69 2.99
C ALA A 278 5.76 -13.71 3.25
N HIS A 279 5.26 -12.73 4.00
CA HIS A 279 3.85 -12.56 4.30
C HIS A 279 3.13 -11.90 3.12
N GLN A 280 2.17 -12.62 2.56
CA GLN A 280 1.42 -12.19 1.39
C GLN A 280 -0.07 -12.14 1.68
N ILE A 281 -0.75 -11.29 0.94
CA ILE A 281 -2.21 -11.28 0.83
C ILE A 281 -2.54 -11.63 -0.61
N TYR A 282 -3.53 -12.48 -0.84
CA TYR A 282 -3.96 -12.79 -2.20
C TYR A 282 -5.48 -12.83 -2.38
N GLN A 283 -5.91 -12.53 -3.60
CA GLN A 283 -7.31 -12.42 -4.02
C GLN A 283 -7.39 -12.70 -5.53
N GLY A 284 -8.53 -13.24 -5.96
CA GLY A 284 -8.87 -13.28 -7.38
C GLY A 284 -8.92 -11.87 -8.00
N SER A 285 -8.22 -11.66 -9.12
CA SER A 285 -8.23 -10.45 -9.91
C SER A 285 -7.65 -10.71 -11.31
N ASN A 286 -8.05 -9.90 -12.29
CA ASN A 286 -7.44 -9.86 -13.63
C ASN A 286 -6.51 -8.64 -13.78
N PHE A 287 -6.00 -8.10 -12.68
CA PHE A 287 -5.11 -6.95 -12.70
C PHE A 287 -3.71 -7.37 -13.15
N THR A 288 -3.17 -6.71 -14.17
CA THR A 288 -1.79 -6.94 -14.64
C THR A 288 -0.90 -5.73 -14.28
N GLY A 289 0.29 -5.62 -14.92
CA GLY A 289 1.18 -4.47 -14.76
C GLY A 289 0.43 -3.13 -14.83
N GLY A 290 0.92 -2.11 -14.13
CA GLY A 290 0.25 -0.83 -13.90
C GLY A 290 -0.61 -0.81 -12.64
N SER A 291 -1.18 -1.95 -12.22
CA SER A 291 -1.87 -2.06 -10.94
C SER A 291 -0.94 -2.09 -9.73
N SER A 292 0.34 -2.39 -9.94
CA SER A 292 1.40 -2.36 -8.94
C SER A 292 1.35 -1.12 -8.05
N GLY A 293 1.46 -1.30 -6.73
CA GLY A 293 1.32 -0.23 -5.75
C GLY A 293 -0.12 0.18 -5.43
N GLY A 294 -1.11 -0.32 -6.19
CA GLY A 294 -2.53 -0.06 -5.96
C GLY A 294 -3.00 -0.65 -4.62
N PRO A 295 -3.88 0.05 -3.88
CA PRO A 295 -4.22 -0.33 -2.51
C PRO A 295 -5.17 -1.52 -2.42
N TRP A 296 -4.97 -2.32 -1.37
CA TRP A 296 -5.88 -3.36 -0.91
C TRP A 296 -6.61 -2.86 0.33
N ILE A 297 -7.92 -2.65 0.24
CA ILE A 297 -8.67 -1.84 1.20
C ILE A 297 -9.76 -2.65 1.93
N VAL A 298 -9.71 -2.62 3.27
CA VAL A 298 -10.80 -3.07 4.14
C VAL A 298 -11.75 -1.91 4.43
N ASN A 299 -13.05 -2.21 4.54
CA ASN A 299 -14.11 -1.23 4.81
C ASN A 299 -14.21 -0.11 3.76
N PHE A 300 -13.97 -0.44 2.49
CA PHE A 300 -14.01 0.52 1.39
C PHE A 300 -15.39 1.14 1.19
N GLY A 301 -15.45 2.46 1.20
CA GLY A 301 -16.64 3.26 0.86
C GLY A 301 -16.69 4.60 1.62
N TYR A 302 -17.65 5.43 1.23
CA TYR A 302 -17.78 6.79 1.76
C TYR A 302 -18.60 6.85 3.05
N GLU A 303 -19.89 6.51 2.99
CA GLU A 303 -20.83 6.73 4.09
C GLU A 303 -21.30 5.41 4.71
N ASN A 304 -21.39 5.37 6.04
CA ASN A 304 -22.00 4.27 6.76
C ASN A 304 -23.55 4.36 6.68
N PRO A 305 -24.27 3.24 6.58
CA PRO A 305 -25.71 3.24 6.79
C PRO A 305 -26.06 3.55 8.25
N THR A 306 -27.27 4.04 8.50
CA THR A 306 -27.83 4.07 9.86
C THR A 306 -28.13 2.64 10.30
N PHE A 307 -27.51 2.21 11.41
CA PHE A 307 -27.77 0.88 11.97
C PHE A 307 -29.07 0.88 12.77
N SER A 308 -29.89 -0.16 12.60
CA SER A 308 -31.12 -0.38 13.37
C SER A 308 -30.97 -1.57 14.31
N SER A 309 -31.94 -1.76 15.21
CA SER A 309 -32.02 -2.94 16.10
C SER A 309 -30.79 -3.17 16.97
N GLY A 310 -30.15 -2.07 17.40
CA GLY A 310 -28.95 -2.09 18.23
C GLY A 310 -27.68 -2.56 17.52
N ALA A 311 -27.70 -2.78 16.20
CA ALA A 311 -26.52 -3.10 15.40
C ALA A 311 -25.53 -1.93 15.40
N GLY A 312 -24.26 -2.21 15.09
CA GLY A 312 -23.21 -1.21 15.06
C GLY A 312 -22.05 -1.64 14.15
N THR A 313 -20.99 -0.85 14.14
CA THR A 313 -19.89 -0.99 13.18
C THR A 313 -18.90 -2.12 13.50
N GLY A 314 -18.88 -2.69 14.70
CA GLY A 314 -18.09 -3.89 15.03
C GLY A 314 -16.70 -3.61 15.61
N GLN A 315 -15.77 -4.57 15.48
CA GLN A 315 -14.32 -4.29 15.69
C GLN A 315 -13.72 -3.95 14.34
N LYS A 316 -12.60 -3.21 14.34
CA LYS A 316 -11.89 -2.88 13.10
C LYS A 316 -12.78 -2.13 12.10
N ALA A 317 -13.50 -1.15 12.62
CA ALA A 317 -14.53 -0.41 11.91
C ALA A 317 -14.02 0.83 11.16
N LEU A 318 -12.71 1.11 11.18
CA LEU A 318 -12.17 2.26 10.46
C LEU A 318 -12.46 2.08 8.96
N ALA A 319 -12.96 3.11 8.31
CA ALA A 319 -13.24 3.08 6.88
C ALA A 319 -11.95 3.19 6.07
N ASN A 320 -11.94 2.62 4.87
CA ASN A 320 -10.89 2.85 3.88
C ASN A 320 -9.47 2.53 4.38
N VAL A 321 -9.29 1.36 4.99
CA VAL A 321 -8.02 0.92 5.59
C VAL A 321 -7.20 0.12 4.60
N VAL A 322 -6.09 0.69 4.11
CA VAL A 322 -5.11 0.00 3.26
C VAL A 322 -4.31 -1.00 4.11
N ILE A 323 -4.28 -2.25 3.69
CA ILE A 323 -3.63 -3.38 4.41
C ILE A 323 -2.46 -4.01 3.66
N GLY A 324 -2.22 -3.52 2.44
CA GLY A 324 -1.18 -3.97 1.53
C GLY A 324 -1.30 -3.23 0.21
N VAL A 325 -0.30 -3.42 -0.64
CA VAL A 325 -0.26 -2.88 -2.01
C VAL A 325 -0.01 -3.99 -3.00
N THR A 326 -0.63 -3.91 -4.18
CA THR A 326 -0.43 -4.88 -5.26
C THR A 326 1.05 -4.98 -5.59
N SER A 327 1.63 -6.17 -5.47
CA SER A 327 3.07 -6.41 -5.65
C SER A 327 3.35 -7.26 -6.88
N TRP A 328 2.61 -8.35 -7.06
CA TRP A 328 2.81 -9.27 -8.17
C TRP A 328 1.55 -10.08 -8.49
N GLY A 329 1.60 -10.80 -9.60
CA GLY A 329 0.52 -11.63 -10.12
C GLY A 329 0.91 -12.13 -11.51
N SER A 330 0.07 -12.98 -12.12
CA SER A 330 0.34 -13.44 -13.47
C SER A 330 0.29 -12.28 -14.49
N SER A 331 1.32 -12.18 -15.33
CA SER A 331 1.31 -11.29 -16.50
C SER A 331 0.50 -11.89 -17.67
N ASP A 332 0.32 -13.21 -17.70
CA ASP A 332 -0.53 -13.89 -18.68
C ASP A 332 -2.01 -13.81 -18.24
N PRO A 333 -2.88 -13.15 -19.02
CA PRO A 333 -4.30 -13.00 -18.69
C PRO A 333 -5.10 -14.32 -18.74
N ASN A 334 -4.49 -15.42 -19.20
CA ASN A 334 -5.11 -16.75 -19.32
C ASN A 334 -4.63 -17.76 -18.26
N GLN A 335 -3.68 -17.38 -17.42
CA GLN A 335 -3.27 -18.15 -16.23
C GLN A 335 -4.25 -17.92 -15.06
N PRO A 336 -4.10 -18.64 -13.94
CA PRO A 336 -4.83 -18.33 -12.71
C PRO A 336 -4.84 -16.81 -12.43
N LYS A 337 -6.05 -16.31 -12.18
CA LYS A 337 -6.35 -14.89 -12.05
C LYS A 337 -6.30 -14.51 -10.58
N ASP A 338 -5.14 -14.69 -9.96
CA ASP A 338 -4.84 -14.26 -8.61
C ASP A 338 -3.71 -13.22 -8.60
N ASN A 339 -3.92 -12.19 -7.77
CA ASN A 339 -2.92 -11.16 -7.51
C ASN A 339 -2.52 -11.25 -6.06
N PHE A 340 -1.30 -10.81 -5.80
CA PHE A 340 -0.68 -10.83 -4.49
C PHE A 340 -0.24 -9.43 -4.10
N ALA A 341 -0.34 -9.16 -2.81
CA ALA A 341 0.10 -7.93 -2.19
C ALA A 341 1.11 -8.22 -1.08
N SER A 342 2.14 -7.38 -0.98
CA SER A 342 2.98 -7.35 0.21
C SER A 342 2.14 -6.84 1.38
N GLN A 343 2.06 -7.67 2.42
CA GLN A 343 1.24 -7.38 3.58
C GLN A 343 1.85 -6.25 4.42
N PHE A 344 1.00 -5.36 4.94
CA PHE A 344 1.42 -4.47 6.02
C PHE A 344 1.47 -5.24 7.35
N THR A 345 2.68 -5.59 7.80
CA THR A 345 2.85 -6.44 8.98
C THR A 345 4.20 -6.22 9.66
N GLN A 346 4.28 -6.60 10.93
CA GLN A 346 5.55 -6.87 11.59
C GLN A 346 6.20 -8.11 10.99
N ASN A 347 7.51 -8.03 10.81
CA ASN A 347 8.35 -9.10 10.29
C ASN A 347 9.76 -9.00 10.91
N PRO A 348 10.69 -9.93 10.60
CA PRO A 348 12.02 -9.91 11.19
C PRO A 348 12.79 -8.59 10.98
N ARG A 349 12.58 -7.89 9.85
CA ARG A 349 13.21 -6.58 9.58
C ARG A 349 12.54 -5.45 10.37
N TYR A 350 11.22 -5.48 10.47
CA TYR A 350 10.41 -4.45 11.13
C TYR A 350 9.62 -5.01 12.32
N PRO A 351 10.30 -5.43 13.41
CA PRO A 351 9.67 -6.20 14.47
C PRO A 351 8.96 -5.35 15.52
N LYS A 352 9.04 -4.01 15.49
CA LYS A 352 8.49 -3.18 16.57
C LYS A 352 6.98 -3.03 16.46
N ALA A 353 6.33 -2.98 17.63
CA ALA A 353 4.90 -2.72 17.77
C ALA A 353 4.54 -1.23 17.61
N ASP A 354 5.52 -0.33 17.72
CA ASP A 354 5.37 1.10 17.42
C ASP A 354 6.63 1.68 16.77
N TYR A 355 6.42 2.50 15.75
CA TYR A 355 7.42 3.34 15.10
C TYR A 355 6.96 4.80 15.17
N GLY A 356 7.29 5.49 16.26
CA GLY A 356 7.10 6.95 16.37
C GLY A 356 5.65 7.42 16.32
N GLY A 357 4.72 6.56 16.77
CA GLY A 357 3.27 6.79 16.72
C GLY A 357 2.61 6.47 15.38
N PHE A 358 3.34 5.88 14.42
CA PHE A 358 2.77 5.43 13.14
C PHE A 358 2.24 3.99 13.19
N GLY A 359 2.33 3.29 14.33
CA GLY A 359 1.92 1.89 14.45
C GLY A 359 3.07 0.91 14.22
N ALA A 360 2.76 -0.31 13.80
CA ALA A 360 3.73 -1.41 13.74
C ALA A 360 4.13 -1.82 12.32
N GLY A 361 5.23 -2.55 12.23
CA GLY A 361 5.63 -3.25 11.02
C GLY A 361 6.23 -2.38 9.92
N ASN A 362 6.33 -2.97 8.73
CA ASN A 362 6.99 -2.38 7.57
C ASN A 362 6.46 -0.99 7.20
N ILE A 363 5.15 -0.82 7.05
CA ILE A 363 4.53 0.46 6.69
C ILE A 363 4.83 1.55 7.72
N ALA A 364 4.72 1.25 9.01
CA ALA A 364 4.97 2.23 10.07
C ALA A 364 6.46 2.59 10.18
N ALA A 365 7.35 1.64 9.96
CA ALA A 365 8.80 1.89 9.93
C ALA A 365 9.19 2.85 8.81
N LEU A 366 8.65 2.66 7.60
CA LEU A 366 8.88 3.55 6.47
C LEU A 366 8.31 4.95 6.73
N LEU A 367 7.07 5.05 7.22
CA LEU A 367 6.46 6.33 7.56
C LEU A 367 7.25 7.08 8.63
N ASN A 368 7.65 6.42 9.71
CA ASN A 368 8.47 7.04 10.75
C ASN A 368 9.81 7.54 10.19
N THR A 369 10.44 6.75 9.31
CA THR A 369 11.73 7.07 8.69
C THR A 369 11.64 8.34 7.84
N ILE A 370 10.66 8.43 6.93
CA ILE A 370 10.53 9.59 6.05
C ILE A 370 9.97 10.82 6.76
N CYS A 371 8.98 10.65 7.64
CA CYS A 371 8.32 11.76 8.34
C CYS A 371 9.23 12.44 9.37
N SER A 372 10.28 11.75 9.83
CA SER A 372 11.31 12.31 10.70
C SER A 372 12.39 13.10 9.96
N LYS A 373 12.39 13.10 8.62
CA LYS A 373 13.34 13.89 7.82
C LYS A 373 12.86 15.32 7.64
N LYS A 374 13.83 16.21 7.41
CA LYS A 374 13.60 17.63 7.10
C LYS A 374 13.71 17.83 5.59
N PRO A 375 12.73 18.47 4.92
CA PRO A 375 12.91 18.88 3.54
C PRO A 375 14.07 19.88 3.41
N ALA A 376 14.66 19.95 2.22
CA ALA A 376 15.74 20.89 1.94
C ALA A 376 15.34 22.32 2.32
N GLY A 377 16.21 23.01 3.07
CA GLY A 377 15.98 24.38 3.53
C GLY A 377 15.04 24.54 4.73
N SER A 378 14.47 23.46 5.28
CA SER A 378 13.61 23.51 6.47
C SER A 378 14.35 23.12 7.75
N THR A 379 14.05 23.81 8.85
CA THR A 379 14.48 23.42 10.20
C THR A 379 13.55 22.39 10.84
N GLN A 380 12.33 22.25 10.32
CA GLN A 380 11.27 21.36 10.78
C GLN A 380 11.20 20.07 9.95
N THR A 381 10.80 18.97 10.57
CA THR A 381 10.57 17.69 9.88
C THR A 381 9.28 17.72 9.06
N PHE A 382 9.11 16.77 8.13
CA PHE A 382 7.85 16.58 7.41
C PHE A 382 6.65 16.41 8.36
N LYS A 383 6.83 15.67 9.47
CA LYS A 383 5.82 15.53 10.53
C LYS A 383 5.47 16.88 11.16
N GLN A 384 6.47 17.69 11.53
CA GLN A 384 6.24 19.02 12.13
C GLN A 384 5.61 20.02 11.15
N LEU A 385 5.82 19.82 9.86
CA LEU A 385 5.21 20.62 8.78
C LEU A 385 3.80 20.15 8.40
N GLY A 386 3.28 19.08 9.02
CA GLY A 386 1.94 18.55 8.77
C GLY A 386 1.80 17.62 7.56
N TYR A 387 2.89 17.26 6.87
CA TYR A 387 2.81 16.35 5.70
C TYR A 387 2.35 14.94 6.08
N CYS A 388 2.55 14.54 7.34
CA CYS A 388 2.32 13.19 7.84
C CYS A 388 1.19 13.10 8.87
N ASP A 389 0.26 14.06 8.88
CA ASP A 389 -0.90 14.00 9.76
C ASP A 389 -1.81 12.83 9.35
N GLN A 390 -2.30 12.10 10.36
CA GLN A 390 -3.13 10.89 10.25
C GLN A 390 -4.63 11.18 10.24
#